data_AF-A0A350V381-F1
#
_entry.id   AF-A0A350V381-F1
#
_cell.length_a   1.000
_cell.length_b   1.000
_cell.length_c   1.000
_cell.angle_alpha   90.00
_cell.angle_beta   90.00
_cell.angle_gamma   90.00
#
_symmetry.space_group_name_H-M   'P 1'
#
loop_
_entity.id
_entity.type
_entity.pdbx_description
1 polymer ?
#
loop_
_entity_poly.entity_id
_entity_poly.type
_entity_poly.pdbx_seq_one_letter_code
_entity_poly.pdbx_strand_id
1 'polypeptide(L)' 'MVEINTVYQGGLHCKAIHKPSGVTIETDAPVDNRGKG' A
#
# COMPACT_ATOMS: atom_id res chain seq x y z
N MET A 1 -2.59 17.74 -11.57
CA MET A 1 -2.00 16.40 -11.35
C MET A 1 -1.74 16.27 -9.85
N VAL A 2 -1.96 15.09 -9.27
CA VAL A 2 -1.83 14.84 -7.82
C VAL A 2 -0.81 13.73 -7.60
N GLU A 3 0.08 13.93 -6.62
CA GLU A 3 1.16 12.98 -6.31
C GLU A 3 0.72 11.96 -5.26
N ILE A 4 1.04 10.69 -5.52
CA ILE A 4 0.87 9.58 -4.58
C ILE A 4 2.20 8.82 -4.52
N ASN A 5 2.72 8.63 -3.31
CA ASN A 5 3.92 7.84 -3.08
C ASN A 5 3.53 6.43 -2.66
N THR A 6 3.92 5.42 -3.43
CA THR A 6 3.70 4.01 -3.09
C THR A 6 5.02 3.33 -2.81
N VAL A 7 5.09 2.60 -1.70
CA VAL A 7 6.26 1.83 -1.27
C VAL A 7 5.85 0.38 -1.08
N TYR A 8 6.57 -0.53 -1.73
CA TYR A 8 6.49 -1.96 -1.44
C TYR A 8 7.28 -2.24 -0.15
N GLN A 9 6.60 -2.77 0.87
CA GLN A 9 7.20 -2.99 2.19
C GLN A 9 7.65 -4.45 2.40
N GLY A 10 7.56 -5.28 1.36
CA GLY A 10 7.82 -6.71 1.46
C GLY A 10 6.60 -7.50 1.95
N GLY A 11 6.67 -8.83 1.85
CA GLY A 11 5.60 -9.70 2.31
C GLY A 11 4.27 -9.49 1.59
N LEU A 12 4.30 -9.09 0.31
CA LEU A 12 3.12 -8.80 -0.50
C LEU A 12 2.25 -7.64 0.05
N HIS A 13 2.88 -6.72 0.79
CA HIS A 13 2.24 -5.52 1.35
C HIS A 13 2.75 -4.24 0.69
N CYS A 14 1.84 -3.31 0.42
CA CYS A 14 2.15 -1.98 -0.10
C CYS A 14 1.52 -0.89 0.77
N LYS A 15 2.22 0.23 0.91
CA LYS A 15 1.73 1.44 1.55
C LYS A 15 1.77 2.60 0.56
N ALA A 16 0.64 3.26 0.36
CA ALA A 16 0.49 4.42 -0.49
C ALA A 16 0.12 5.66 0.33
N ILE A 17 0.71 6.82 0.01
CA ILE A 17 0.45 8.09 0.68
C ILE A 17 0.01 9.11 -0.36
N HIS A 18 -1.21 9.61 -0.22
CA HIS A 18 -1.69 10.76 -1.00
C HIS A 18 -1.06 12.04 -0.46
N LYS A 19 -0.09 12.60 -1.20
CA LYS A 19 0.77 13.70 -0.73
C LYS A 19 0.01 14.93 -0.23
N PRO A 20 -1.05 15.42 -0.91
CA PRO A 20 -1.75 16.62 -0.45
C PRO A 20 -2.54 16.46 0.84
N SER A 21 -3.13 15.28 1.10
CA SER A 21 -3.98 15.07 2.29
C SER A 21 -3.28 14.30 3.41
N GLY A 22 -2.15 13.66 3.13
CA GLY A 22 -1.47 12.76 4.07
C GLY A 22 -2.19 11.44 4.33
N VAL A 23 -3.31 11.18 3.65
CA VAL A 23 -4.05 9.91 3.79
C VAL A 23 -3.17 8.75 3.35
N THR A 24 -3.14 7.73 4.19
CA THR A 24 -2.43 6.48 3.95
C THR A 24 -3.41 5.40 3.53
N ILE A 25 -3.05 4.62 2.51
CA ILE A 25 -3.77 3.45 2.04
C ILE A 25 -2.81 2.26 2.12
N GLU A 26 -3.26 1.16 2.70
CA GLU A 26 -2.49 -0.07 2.85
C GLU A 26 -3.19 -1.20 2.10
N THR A 27 -2.42 -2.06 1.44
CA THR A 27 -2.93 -3.22 0.70
C THR A 27 -2.09 -4.44 1.01
N ASP A 28 -2.77 -5.55 1.27
CA ASP A 28 -2.16 -6.87 1.43
C ASP A 28 -2.69 -7.83 0.35
N ALA A 29 -1.85 -8.78 -0.05
CA ALA A 29 -2.34 -9.92 -0.81
C ALA A 29 -3.14 -10.87 0.09
N PRO A 30 -4.11 -11.61 -0.49
CA PRO A 30 -4.91 -12.59 0.24
C PRO A 30 -4.09 -13.77 0.74
N VAL A 31 -4.59 -14.40 1.81
CA VAL A 31 -3.92 -15.53 2.47
C VAL A 31 -3.72 -16.72 1.53
N ASP A 32 -4.68 -16.98 0.64
CA ASP A 32 -4.58 -18.01 -0.39
C ASP A 32 -3.41 -17.77 -1.37
N ASN A 33 -2.94 -16.53 -1.46
CA ASN A 33 -1.74 -16.13 -2.22
C ASN A 33 -0.55 -15.76 -1.33
N ARG A 34 -0.45 -16.35 -0.13
CA ARG A 34 0.68 -16.19 0.82
C ARG A 34 0.87 -14.76 1.35
N GLY A 35 -0.16 -13.92 1.27
CA GLY A 35 -0.14 -12.60 1.88
C GLY A 35 -0.66 -12.60 3.32
N LYS A 36 -1.02 -11.41 3.82
CA LYS A 36 -1.42 -11.19 5.22
C LYS A 36 -2.91 -10.85 5.39
N GLY A 37 -3.64 -10.63 4.31
CA GLY A 37 -5.05 -10.22 4.34
C GLY A 37 -5.80 -10.78 3.16
#